data_AF-A0A4Z0MRQ9-F1
#
_entry.id   AF-A0A4Z0MRQ9-F1
#
_cell.length_a   1.000
_cell.length_b   1.000
_cell.length_c   1.000
_cell.angle_alpha   90.00
_cell.angle_beta   90.00
_cell.angle_gamma   90.00
#
_symmetry.space_group_name_H-M   'P 1'
#
loop_
_entity.id
_entity.type
_entity.pdbx_description
1 polymer ?
#
loop_
_entity_poly.entity_id
_entity_poly.type
_entity_poly.pdbx_seq_one_letter_code
_entity_poly.pdbx_strand_id
1 'polypeptide(L)'
;MKILLTGANGYIGQRLLPLLVEVGHEVVCLVRDPRRFELPERLLARITIAKGDLLQPESLQGLPLDIEVAYYLVHSMSGHDKNFFESEQRSAQNFTDYINRTTARQVIYLSGIANDASLSTHLRSRRSVERVLDEAEHAALTVLRASIIIGSGSASFEIIRDLVEKLPVMVTPRWLNSRCQPIGIRDVMFYLTSVLDNPACLGRSFDIGGLDVLTYREMLLQLAKARGYRRYIVTVPVLTPRLSSWWLYLVTSTTFSLAQSLVESLRNDTVVEPKRSIEEVLPHECMGYQDAVKLAFQRIDQNEVVSSWSDALSSGVMPRNYMDHIQIPQHGLLQDRQTLRFTRDPKEVLQNVWSIGGDRGWYKVDWLWRVRGFLDKLVGGVGLRRGRRSPTKLRAGDPLDFWRVLVADKAARRLLLYAEMKLPGEAWLQFRILDNEDGSHTLEQLAAFRPEGLAGRMYWYSLVPFHFVIFKGMIENIVQYEAEQAETGGLHQLETQPHTRPASS
;
A
#
# COMPACT_ATOMS: atom_id res chain seq x y z
N MET A 1 23.33 16.33 -6.60
CA MET A 1 23.73 15.07 -5.94
C MET A 1 23.06 13.91 -6.63
N LYS A 2 23.78 12.79 -6.76
CA LYS A 2 23.24 11.51 -7.21
C LYS A 2 22.86 10.64 -6.02
N ILE A 3 21.57 10.29 -5.94
CA ILE A 3 20.97 9.64 -4.77
C ILE A 3 20.50 8.24 -5.16
N LEU A 4 20.91 7.22 -4.41
CA LEU A 4 20.33 5.90 -4.51
C LEU A 4 19.09 5.81 -3.61
N LEU A 5 17.93 5.53 -4.20
CA LEU A 5 16.68 5.31 -3.47
C LEU A 5 16.30 3.83 -3.54
N THR A 6 16.55 3.11 -2.45
CA THR A 6 16.00 1.76 -2.28
C THR A 6 14.56 1.84 -1.78
N GLY A 7 13.75 0.81 -2.03
CA GLY A 7 12.33 0.82 -1.66
C GLY A 7 11.52 1.90 -2.38
N ALA A 8 11.95 2.31 -3.59
CA ALA A 8 11.35 3.38 -4.37
C ALA A 8 9.87 3.14 -4.71
N ASN A 9 9.47 1.87 -4.86
CA ASN A 9 8.08 1.46 -5.08
C ASN A 9 7.24 1.37 -3.79
N GLY A 10 7.85 1.58 -2.62
CA GLY A 10 7.19 1.51 -1.32
C GLY A 10 6.47 2.79 -0.91
N TYR A 11 5.75 2.71 0.21
CA TYR A 11 4.95 3.81 0.75
C TYR A 11 5.76 5.12 0.94
N ILE A 12 6.93 5.02 1.56
CA ILE A 12 7.82 6.15 1.85
C ILE A 12 8.55 6.58 0.56
N GLY A 13 9.14 5.63 -0.18
CA GLY A 13 9.93 5.91 -1.38
C GLY A 13 9.16 6.69 -2.45
N GLN A 14 7.90 6.31 -2.74
CA GLN A 14 7.08 7.01 -3.74
C GLN A 14 6.71 8.45 -3.35
N ARG A 15 6.74 8.80 -2.04
CA ARG A 15 6.49 10.17 -1.56
C ARG A 15 7.76 11.01 -1.47
N LEU A 16 8.87 10.37 -1.13
CA LEU A 16 10.17 11.03 -1.04
C LEU A 16 10.73 11.38 -2.43
N LEU A 17 10.53 10.49 -3.41
CA LEU A 17 11.10 10.63 -4.74
C LEU A 17 10.75 11.96 -5.46
N PRO A 18 9.46 12.40 -5.52
CA PRO A 18 9.15 13.71 -6.10
C PRO A 18 9.86 14.86 -5.39
N LEU A 19 9.98 14.80 -4.06
CA LEU A 19 10.63 15.86 -3.28
C LEU A 19 12.12 15.95 -3.60
N LEU A 20 12.81 14.81 -3.72
CA LEU A 20 14.23 14.78 -4.10
C LEU A 20 14.45 15.34 -5.52
N VAL A 21 13.58 14.98 -6.46
CA VAL A 21 13.67 15.43 -7.85
C VAL A 21 13.33 16.91 -8.02
N GLU A 22 12.34 17.42 -7.28
CA GLU A 22 11.94 18.83 -7.30
C GLU A 22 13.04 19.76 -6.76
N VAL A 23 13.85 19.28 -5.81
CA VAL A 23 15.05 19.98 -5.31
C VAL A 23 16.25 19.85 -6.29
N GLY A 24 16.08 19.13 -7.40
CA GLY A 24 17.05 19.05 -8.49
C GLY A 24 18.06 17.91 -8.37
N HIS A 25 17.86 16.96 -7.46
CA HIS A 25 18.72 15.77 -7.36
C HIS A 25 18.45 14.77 -8.49
N GLU A 26 19.48 14.00 -8.82
CA GLU A 26 19.36 12.83 -9.70
C GLU A 26 19.12 11.61 -8.83
N VAL A 27 18.07 10.83 -9.12
CA VAL A 27 17.68 9.71 -8.27
C VAL A 27 17.76 8.40 -9.04
N VAL A 28 18.57 7.47 -8.53
CA VAL A 28 18.66 6.09 -8.98
C VAL A 28 17.69 5.25 -8.16
N CYS A 29 16.55 4.90 -8.74
CA CYS A 29 15.53 4.10 -8.08
C CYS A 29 15.84 2.61 -8.24
N LEU A 30 16.23 1.95 -7.14
CA LEU A 30 16.43 0.51 -7.12
C LEU A 30 15.08 -0.21 -6.95
N VAL A 31 14.67 -0.96 -7.97
CA VAL A 31 13.42 -1.71 -7.99
C VAL A 31 13.65 -3.15 -8.44
N ARG A 32 12.90 -4.10 -7.87
CA ARG A 32 13.01 -5.52 -8.26
C ARG A 32 12.42 -5.78 -9.64
N ASP A 33 11.32 -5.10 -9.96
CA ASP A 33 10.65 -5.17 -11.26
C ASP A 33 10.32 -3.75 -11.75
N PRO A 34 11.06 -3.24 -12.77
CA PRO A 34 10.83 -1.93 -13.36
C PRO A 34 9.41 -1.72 -13.89
N ARG A 35 8.71 -2.79 -14.32
CA ARG A 35 7.36 -2.71 -14.89
C ARG A 35 6.30 -2.25 -13.87
N ARG A 36 6.60 -2.38 -12.58
CA ARG A 36 5.71 -1.95 -11.48
C ARG A 36 5.92 -0.50 -11.08
N PHE A 37 6.86 0.18 -11.72
CA PHE A 37 7.31 1.50 -11.30
C PHE A 37 6.96 2.53 -12.37
N GLU A 38 5.71 2.98 -12.32
CA GLU A 38 5.19 4.02 -13.20
C GLU A 38 5.31 5.40 -12.55
N LEU A 39 6.02 6.31 -13.22
CA LEU A 39 6.19 7.70 -12.78
C LEU A 39 5.61 8.66 -13.83
N PRO A 40 5.11 9.84 -13.40
CA PRO A 40 4.76 10.90 -14.34
C PRO A 40 5.95 11.27 -15.23
N GLU A 41 5.74 11.43 -16.54
CA GLU A 41 6.81 11.73 -17.51
C GLU A 41 7.68 12.93 -17.12
N ARG A 42 7.07 13.95 -16.47
CA ARG A 42 7.78 15.14 -15.98
C ARG A 42 8.95 14.84 -15.03
N LEU A 43 8.91 13.72 -14.30
CA LEU A 43 9.93 13.36 -13.32
C LEU A 43 11.03 12.48 -13.92
N LEU A 44 10.81 11.87 -15.09
CA LEU A 44 11.72 10.88 -15.67
C LEU A 44 13.09 11.45 -16.04
N ALA A 45 13.17 12.75 -16.37
CA ALA A 45 14.42 13.39 -16.80
C ALA A 45 15.55 13.31 -15.76
N ARG A 46 15.23 13.16 -14.47
CA ARG A 46 16.21 13.07 -13.37
C ARG A 46 16.16 11.73 -12.65
N ILE A 47 15.46 10.74 -13.21
CA ILE A 47 15.26 9.44 -12.58
C ILE A 47 15.88 8.35 -13.45
N THR A 48 16.76 7.57 -12.86
CA THR A 48 17.27 6.33 -13.46
C THR A 48 16.63 5.15 -12.75
N ILE A 49 15.93 4.29 -13.50
CA ILE A 49 15.34 3.06 -12.95
C ILE A 49 16.37 1.95 -13.07
N ALA A 50 16.83 1.42 -11.94
CA ALA A 50 17.78 0.32 -11.90
C ALA A 50 17.10 -0.95 -11.38
N LYS A 51 17.21 -2.03 -12.16
CA LYS A 51 16.70 -3.35 -11.76
C LYS A 51 17.70 -4.04 -10.83
N GLY A 52 17.27 -4.37 -9.61
CA GLY A 52 18.09 -5.14 -8.68
C GLY A 52 17.31 -5.66 -7.48
N ASP A 53 17.84 -6.71 -6.85
CA ASP A 53 17.33 -7.33 -5.64
C ASP A 53 18.44 -7.36 -4.58
N LEU A 54 18.22 -6.70 -3.44
CA LEU A 54 19.18 -6.66 -2.34
C LEU A 54 19.49 -8.05 -1.75
N LEU A 55 18.67 -9.07 -2.02
CA LEU A 55 18.97 -10.45 -1.64
C LEU A 55 19.89 -11.17 -2.63
N GLN A 56 20.12 -10.61 -3.81
CA GLN A 56 20.95 -11.15 -4.88
C GLN A 56 22.11 -10.18 -5.16
N PRO A 57 23.28 -10.34 -4.50
CA PRO A 57 24.37 -9.38 -4.59
C PRO A 57 24.90 -9.17 -6.02
N GLU A 58 24.84 -10.20 -6.86
CA GLU A 58 25.21 -10.12 -8.29
C GLU A 58 24.35 -9.10 -9.05
N SER A 59 23.07 -8.95 -8.67
CA SER A 59 22.17 -7.97 -9.31
C SER A 59 22.53 -6.51 -9.02
N LEU A 60 23.40 -6.26 -8.03
CA LEU A 60 23.86 -4.92 -7.66
C LEU A 60 25.13 -4.48 -8.41
N GLN A 61 25.81 -5.41 -9.11
CA GLN A 61 27.09 -5.12 -9.78
C GLN A 61 26.97 -4.11 -10.92
N GLY A 62 25.81 -4.03 -11.58
CA GLY A 62 25.56 -3.09 -12.67
C GLY A 62 25.08 -1.71 -12.23
N LEU A 63 25.02 -1.44 -10.93
CA LEU A 63 24.57 -0.16 -10.40
C LEU A 63 25.70 0.90 -10.47
N PRO A 64 25.36 2.20 -10.64
CA PRO A 64 26.34 3.27 -10.68
C PRO A 64 27.19 3.34 -9.41
N LEU A 65 28.46 3.72 -9.52
CA LEU A 65 29.37 3.85 -8.37
C LEU A 65 29.52 5.30 -7.88
N ASP A 66 29.10 6.27 -8.68
CA ASP A 66 29.08 7.71 -8.39
C ASP A 66 27.85 8.13 -7.54
N ILE A 67 27.43 7.27 -6.60
CA ILE A 67 26.35 7.58 -5.64
C ILE A 67 26.93 8.41 -4.50
N GLU A 68 26.31 9.54 -4.15
CA GLU A 68 26.77 10.42 -3.07
C GLU A 68 26.00 10.20 -1.76
N VAL A 69 24.70 9.89 -1.86
CA VAL A 69 23.84 9.58 -0.71
C VAL A 69 22.92 8.42 -1.05
N ALA A 70 22.65 7.54 -0.08
CA ALA A 70 21.75 6.43 -0.26
C ALA A 70 20.65 6.37 0.81
N TYR A 71 19.40 6.25 0.39
CA TYR A 71 18.26 5.98 1.27
C TYR A 71 18.01 4.47 1.34
N TYR A 72 18.09 3.91 2.54
CA TYR A 72 17.68 2.54 2.84
C TYR A 72 16.23 2.52 3.34
N LEU A 73 15.26 2.30 2.46
CA LEU A 73 13.82 2.27 2.80
C LEU A 73 13.19 0.89 2.58
N VAL A 74 14.02 -0.14 2.37
CA VAL A 74 13.55 -1.51 2.25
C VAL A 74 13.22 -2.04 3.63
N HIS A 75 11.95 -2.35 3.83
CA HIS A 75 11.44 -3.12 4.96
C HIS A 75 10.50 -4.17 4.40
N SER A 76 10.72 -5.42 4.74
CA SER A 76 9.73 -6.44 4.43
C SER A 76 8.69 -6.42 5.55
N MET A 77 7.48 -5.92 5.30
CA MET A 77 6.42 -5.96 6.31
C MET A 77 5.64 -7.30 6.29
N SER A 78 6.03 -8.24 5.42
CA SER A 78 5.45 -9.59 5.32
C SER A 78 6.52 -10.64 5.03
N GLY A 79 7.21 -11.08 6.07
CA GLY A 79 7.86 -12.38 6.04
C GLY A 79 6.86 -13.47 6.36
N HIS A 80 6.53 -14.34 5.39
CA HIS A 80 5.94 -15.66 5.67
C HIS A 80 7.00 -16.66 6.18
N ASP A 81 8.28 -16.29 6.15
CA ASP A 81 9.39 -17.15 6.49
C ASP A 81 9.88 -17.00 7.92
N LYS A 82 10.17 -18.13 8.56
CA LYS A 82 10.88 -18.22 9.84
C LYS A 82 12.26 -17.54 9.81
N ASN A 83 12.80 -17.24 8.62
CA ASN A 83 14.11 -16.62 8.37
C ASN A 83 14.01 -15.13 8.00
N PHE A 84 12.88 -14.47 8.31
CA PHE A 84 12.66 -13.05 8.02
C PHE A 84 13.79 -12.14 8.52
N PHE A 85 14.23 -12.35 9.77
CA PHE A 85 15.30 -11.59 10.40
C PHE A 85 16.62 -11.71 9.62
N GLU A 86 16.99 -12.94 9.22
CA GLU A 86 18.19 -13.20 8.43
C GLU A 86 18.12 -12.55 7.05
N SER A 87 16.93 -12.54 6.43
CA SER A 87 16.70 -11.93 5.12
C SER A 87 16.85 -10.41 5.15
N GLU A 88 16.32 -9.73 6.18
CA GLU A 88 16.51 -8.29 6.35
C GLU A 88 17.98 -7.94 6.62
N GLN A 89 18.65 -8.71 7.50
CA GLN A 89 20.06 -8.50 7.79
C GLN A 89 20.94 -8.74 6.56
N ARG A 90 20.68 -9.79 5.79
CA ARG A 90 21.39 -10.08 4.53
C ARG A 90 21.16 -9.00 3.47
N SER A 91 19.95 -8.47 3.38
CA SER A 91 19.65 -7.35 2.47
C SER A 91 20.45 -6.10 2.85
N ALA A 92 20.54 -5.80 4.15
CA ALA A 92 21.34 -4.70 4.66
C ALA A 92 22.83 -4.93 4.40
N GLN A 93 23.34 -6.15 4.62
CA GLN A 93 24.75 -6.48 4.35
C GLN A 93 25.12 -6.28 2.89
N ASN A 94 24.35 -6.89 1.97
CA ASN A 94 24.62 -6.76 0.54
C ASN A 94 24.52 -5.29 0.07
N PHE A 95 23.65 -4.50 0.71
CA PHE A 95 23.57 -3.07 0.47
C PHE A 95 24.82 -2.35 0.97
N THR A 96 25.25 -2.59 2.21
CA THR A 96 26.47 -2.00 2.79
C THR A 96 27.70 -2.35 1.94
N ASP A 97 27.85 -3.61 1.53
CA ASP A 97 28.94 -4.08 0.66
C ASP A 97 28.93 -3.37 -0.72
N TYR A 98 27.75 -3.02 -1.23
CA TYR A 98 27.63 -2.21 -2.43
C TYR A 98 27.97 -0.74 -2.17
N ILE A 99 27.45 -0.14 -1.10
CA ILE A 99 27.71 1.26 -0.74
C ILE A 99 29.20 1.51 -0.50
N ASN A 100 29.93 0.58 0.12
CA ASN A 100 31.39 0.69 0.32
C ASN A 100 32.18 0.78 -0.98
N ARG A 101 31.62 0.34 -2.11
CA ARG A 101 32.23 0.46 -3.44
C ARG A 101 31.88 1.76 -4.17
N THR A 102 31.05 2.61 -3.56
CA THR A 102 30.56 3.86 -4.15
C THR A 102 31.21 5.09 -3.50
N THR A 103 30.93 6.27 -4.06
CA THR A 103 31.34 7.57 -3.48
C THR A 103 30.45 8.05 -2.33
N ALA A 104 29.62 7.16 -1.76
CA ALA A 104 28.59 7.57 -0.82
C ALA A 104 29.20 8.07 0.49
N ARG A 105 28.76 9.23 0.94
CA ARG A 105 29.17 9.85 2.20
C ARG A 105 28.09 9.77 3.29
N GLN A 106 26.86 9.42 2.92
CA GLN A 106 25.75 9.31 3.85
C GLN A 106 24.82 8.15 3.46
N VAL A 107 24.42 7.36 4.46
CA VAL A 107 23.28 6.43 4.37
C VAL A 107 22.16 6.96 5.27
N ILE A 108 20.96 7.10 4.74
CA ILE A 108 19.78 7.55 5.51
C ILE A 108 18.83 6.36 5.68
N TYR A 109 18.54 6.02 6.94
CA TYR A 109 17.68 4.89 7.29
C TYR A 109 16.46 5.35 8.08
N LEU A 110 15.25 4.99 7.61
CA LEU A 110 14.02 5.17 8.36
C LEU A 110 13.70 3.88 9.14
N SER A 111 13.77 3.93 10.46
CA SER A 111 13.53 2.83 11.39
C SER A 111 12.30 3.09 12.28
N GLY A 112 12.12 2.28 13.32
CA GLY A 112 11.09 2.46 14.35
C GLY A 112 11.68 2.76 15.73
N ILE A 113 10.98 3.56 16.53
CA ILE A 113 11.35 3.79 17.94
C ILE A 113 11.34 2.47 18.70
N ALA A 114 12.42 2.21 19.44
CA ALA A 114 12.68 0.95 20.14
C ALA A 114 13.31 1.22 21.51
N ASN A 115 12.52 1.79 22.43
CA ASN A 115 13.02 2.31 23.71
C ASN A 115 13.02 1.28 24.86
N ASP A 116 12.43 0.11 24.63
CA ASP A 116 12.28 -0.94 25.65
C ASP A 116 13.46 -1.92 25.61
N ALA A 117 13.86 -2.45 26.77
CA ALA A 117 14.82 -3.55 26.86
C ALA A 117 14.24 -4.85 26.26
N SER A 118 12.92 -5.03 26.35
CA SER A 118 12.20 -6.19 25.83
C SER A 118 11.58 -5.92 24.45
N LEU A 119 12.46 -5.74 23.45
CA LEU A 119 12.01 -5.46 22.08
C LEU A 119 11.27 -6.66 21.46
N SER A 120 10.16 -6.35 20.79
CA SER A 120 9.49 -7.27 19.85
C SER A 120 10.45 -7.78 18.78
N THR A 121 10.16 -8.94 18.18
CA THR A 121 10.99 -9.53 17.11
C THR A 121 11.20 -8.56 15.95
N HIS A 122 10.15 -7.80 15.60
CA HIS A 122 10.19 -6.76 14.56
C HIS A 122 11.14 -5.61 14.90
N LEU A 123 11.08 -5.06 16.13
CA LEU A 123 11.98 -3.99 16.56
C LEU A 123 13.43 -4.47 16.71
N ARG A 124 13.65 -5.74 17.08
CA ARG A 124 14.99 -6.35 17.07
C ARG A 124 15.56 -6.46 15.65
N SER A 125 14.75 -6.83 14.66
CA SER A 125 15.17 -6.86 13.24
C SER A 125 15.68 -5.50 12.79
N ARG A 126 14.90 -4.45 13.04
CA ARG A 126 15.25 -3.07 12.68
C ARG A 126 16.53 -2.58 13.36
N ARG A 127 16.73 -2.94 14.63
CA ARG A 127 17.98 -2.62 15.35
C ARG A 127 19.18 -3.39 14.80
N SER A 128 18.98 -4.62 14.32
CA SER A 128 20.03 -5.41 13.65
C SER A 128 20.43 -4.77 12.32
N VAL A 129 19.44 -4.38 11.51
CA VAL A 129 19.66 -3.65 10.25
C VAL A 129 20.40 -2.34 10.51
N GLU A 130 20.00 -1.58 11.53
CA GLU A 130 20.70 -0.35 11.91
C GLU A 130 22.20 -0.59 12.16
N ARG A 131 22.56 -1.66 12.89
CA ARG A 131 23.97 -2.00 13.13
C ARG A 131 24.72 -2.35 11.86
N VAL A 132 24.13 -3.15 10.97
CA VAL A 132 24.77 -3.56 9.70
C VAL A 132 24.97 -2.37 8.76
N LEU A 133 24.05 -1.41 8.77
CA LEU A 133 24.21 -0.18 7.98
C LEU A 133 25.29 0.75 8.57
N ASP A 134 25.53 0.68 9.88
CA ASP A 134 26.56 1.46 10.59
C ASP A 134 27.98 0.91 10.33
N GLU A 135 28.10 -0.31 9.78
CA GLU A 135 29.35 -0.92 9.36
C GLU A 135 29.86 -0.40 8.00
N ALA A 136 29.15 0.55 7.37
CA ALA A 136 29.62 1.20 6.14
C ALA A 136 30.94 1.94 6.36
N GLU A 137 31.94 1.69 5.49
CA GLU A 137 33.32 2.16 5.71
C GLU A 137 33.50 3.66 5.50
N HIS A 138 32.73 4.24 4.57
CA HIS A 138 32.90 5.63 4.13
C HIS A 138 31.64 6.47 4.32
N ALA A 139 30.47 5.84 4.34
CA ALA A 139 29.20 6.53 4.43
C ALA A 139 28.74 6.61 5.88
N ALA A 140 28.55 7.83 6.39
CA ALA A 140 28.03 8.02 7.74
C ALA A 140 26.53 7.68 7.79
N LEU A 141 26.12 6.84 8.75
CA LEU A 141 24.73 6.45 8.93
C LEU A 141 23.95 7.56 9.65
N THR A 142 22.85 8.03 9.06
CA THR A 142 21.84 8.86 9.70
C THR A 142 20.56 8.05 9.87
N VAL A 143 20.09 7.89 11.11
CA VAL A 143 18.88 7.08 11.39
C VAL A 143 17.75 7.96 11.89
N LEU A 144 16.58 7.83 11.27
CA LEU A 144 15.34 8.41 11.75
C LEU A 144 14.44 7.29 12.30
N ARG A 145 14.28 7.23 13.62
CA ARG A 145 13.42 6.26 14.30
C ARG A 145 12.04 6.87 14.49
N ALA A 146 11.09 6.48 13.66
CA ALA A 146 9.73 7.01 13.75
C ALA A 146 8.86 6.18 14.71
N SER A 147 7.91 6.85 15.37
CA SER A 147 6.76 6.17 15.96
C SER A 147 5.79 5.69 14.86
N ILE A 148 4.51 5.56 15.19
CA ILE A 148 3.47 5.22 14.23
C ILE A 148 3.26 6.37 13.22
N ILE A 149 3.35 6.06 11.92
CA ILE A 149 3.23 7.04 10.84
C ILE A 149 1.78 7.11 10.36
N ILE A 150 1.19 8.30 10.46
CA ILE A 150 -0.20 8.59 10.09
C ILE A 150 -0.25 9.27 8.72
N GLY A 151 -0.97 8.66 7.79
CA GLY A 151 -1.14 9.18 6.44
C GLY A 151 -1.93 8.23 5.55
N SER A 152 -2.62 8.78 4.54
CA SER A 152 -3.38 7.99 3.56
C SER A 152 -2.50 6.92 2.91
N GLY A 153 -2.92 5.66 2.91
CA GLY A 153 -2.16 4.53 2.37
C GLY A 153 -1.07 3.96 3.31
N SER A 154 -0.89 4.51 4.51
CA SER A 154 -0.01 3.93 5.54
C SER A 154 -0.67 2.68 6.14
N ALA A 155 0.07 1.58 6.25
CA ALA A 155 -0.46 0.32 6.79
C ALA A 155 -1.07 0.50 8.20
N SER A 156 -0.36 1.26 9.04
CA SER A 156 -0.79 1.58 10.40
C SER A 156 -2.09 2.39 10.42
N PHE A 157 -2.21 3.41 9.56
CA PHE A 157 -3.42 4.22 9.47
C PHE A 157 -4.61 3.41 8.96
N GLU A 158 -4.41 2.60 7.91
CA GLU A 158 -5.47 1.75 7.33
C GLU A 158 -6.03 0.75 8.34
N ILE A 159 -5.18 0.17 9.20
CA ILE A 159 -5.62 -0.73 10.28
C ILE A 159 -6.46 0.00 11.32
N ILE A 160 -5.98 1.13 11.83
CA ILE A 160 -6.69 1.91 12.86
C ILE A 160 -8.05 2.38 12.31
N ARG A 161 -8.07 2.88 11.07
CA ARG A 161 -9.31 3.24 10.36
C ARG A 161 -10.24 2.04 10.29
N ASP A 162 -9.77 0.90 9.77
CA ASP A 162 -10.61 -0.29 9.59
C ASP A 162 -11.23 -0.77 10.91
N LEU A 163 -10.48 -0.75 12.01
CA LEU A 163 -11.00 -1.08 13.33
C LEU A 163 -12.10 -0.11 13.74
N VAL A 164 -11.83 1.19 13.66
CA VAL A 164 -12.77 2.24 14.05
C VAL A 164 -14.00 2.26 13.15
N GLU A 165 -13.91 1.97 11.86
CA GLU A 165 -15.07 2.00 10.97
C GLU A 165 -15.95 0.75 11.12
N LYS A 166 -15.36 -0.41 11.42
CA LYS A 166 -16.07 -1.71 11.42
C LYS A 166 -16.58 -2.16 12.78
N LEU A 167 -15.92 -1.78 13.89
CA LEU A 167 -16.21 -2.34 15.21
C LEU A 167 -16.80 -1.28 16.16
N PRO A 168 -18.11 -1.31 16.47
CA PRO A 168 -18.70 -0.41 17.46
C PRO A 168 -18.24 -0.69 18.88
N VAL A 169 -17.92 -1.96 19.19
CA VAL A 169 -17.38 -2.42 20.48
C VAL A 169 -16.11 -3.21 20.21
N MET A 170 -15.02 -2.88 20.92
CA MET A 170 -13.73 -3.54 20.79
C MET A 170 -13.34 -4.17 22.12
N VAL A 171 -13.15 -5.49 22.14
CA VAL A 171 -12.54 -6.20 23.27
C VAL A 171 -11.05 -6.29 23.00
N THR A 172 -10.24 -5.61 23.79
CA THR A 172 -8.80 -5.42 23.53
C THR A 172 -7.94 -5.87 24.71
N PRO A 173 -6.71 -6.30 24.47
CA PRO A 173 -5.74 -6.58 25.53
C PRO A 173 -5.28 -5.30 26.25
N ARG A 174 -4.66 -5.45 27.43
CA ARG A 174 -4.11 -4.33 28.23
C ARG A 174 -3.04 -3.49 27.53
N TRP A 175 -2.30 -4.06 26.57
CA TRP A 175 -1.26 -3.34 25.84
C TRP A 175 -1.78 -2.23 24.91
N LEU A 176 -3.11 -2.04 24.81
CA LEU A 176 -3.66 -0.84 24.17
C LEU A 176 -3.40 0.45 24.98
N ASN A 177 -2.96 0.31 26.24
CA ASN A 177 -2.57 1.42 27.10
C ASN A 177 -1.09 1.81 26.97
N SER A 178 -0.30 1.10 26.15
CA SER A 178 1.06 1.54 25.81
C SER A 178 1.00 2.89 25.08
N ARG A 179 2.02 3.71 25.29
CA ARG A 179 2.09 5.07 24.73
C ARG A 179 2.82 5.07 23.38
N CYS A 180 2.37 5.93 22.49
CA CYS A 180 2.95 6.22 21.20
C CYS A 180 2.90 7.73 20.93
N GLN A 181 3.74 8.19 20.02
CA GLN A 181 3.80 9.60 19.63
C GLN A 181 3.61 9.71 18.10
N PRO A 182 2.36 9.51 17.62
CA PRO A 182 2.05 9.42 16.19
C PRO A 182 2.58 10.64 15.43
N ILE A 183 3.21 10.39 14.28
CA ILE A 183 3.77 11.44 13.41
C ILE A 183 3.08 11.45 12.05
N GLY A 184 2.79 12.63 11.53
CA GLY A 184 2.23 12.80 10.19
C GLY A 184 3.25 12.41 9.11
N ILE A 185 2.79 11.76 8.03
CA ILE A 185 3.67 11.40 6.90
C ILE A 185 4.38 12.63 6.30
N ARG A 186 3.77 13.81 6.34
CA ARG A 186 4.39 15.05 5.83
C ARG A 186 5.58 15.48 6.68
N ASP A 187 5.49 15.35 8.00
CA ASP A 187 6.59 15.66 8.90
C ASP A 187 7.73 14.65 8.73
N VAL A 188 7.40 13.37 8.51
CA VAL A 188 8.41 12.35 8.15
C VAL A 188 9.12 12.70 6.84
N MET A 189 8.40 13.19 5.83
CA MET A 189 9.00 13.64 4.57
C MET A 189 9.89 14.87 4.77
N PHE A 190 9.46 15.82 5.60
CA PHE A 190 10.29 16.95 6.00
C PHE A 190 11.61 16.46 6.62
N TYR A 191 11.57 15.59 7.63
CA TYR A 191 12.80 15.11 8.25
C TYR A 191 13.70 14.34 7.27
N LEU A 192 13.13 13.46 6.44
CA LEU A 192 13.91 12.70 5.45
C LEU A 192 14.62 13.57 4.42
N THR A 193 14.04 14.72 4.07
CA THR A 193 14.65 15.68 3.14
C THR A 193 15.61 16.64 3.86
N SER A 194 15.32 17.03 5.09
CA SER A 194 16.14 17.97 5.88
C SER A 194 17.42 17.35 6.46
N VAL A 195 17.48 16.04 6.66
CA VAL A 195 18.72 15.35 7.09
C VAL A 195 19.69 15.07 5.94
N LEU A 196 19.23 15.22 4.70
CA LEU A 196 20.03 14.98 3.51
C LEU A 196 21.21 15.95 3.47
N ASP A 197 22.42 15.41 3.46
CA ASP A 197 23.67 16.18 3.43
C ASP A 197 23.79 17.21 4.57
N ASN A 198 23.16 16.92 5.72
CA ASN A 198 23.26 17.79 6.89
C ASN A 198 24.40 17.31 7.81
N PRO A 199 25.49 18.09 7.98
CA PRO A 199 26.62 17.70 8.81
C PRO A 199 26.25 17.39 10.27
N ALA A 200 25.23 18.05 10.81
CA ALA A 200 24.78 17.84 12.19
C ALA A 200 24.04 16.51 12.38
N CYS A 201 23.69 15.82 11.29
CA CYS A 201 22.95 14.56 11.28
C CYS A 201 23.81 13.35 10.89
N LEU A 202 25.01 13.56 10.34
CA LEU A 202 25.90 12.48 9.90
C LEU A 202 26.36 11.63 11.10
N GLY A 203 26.24 10.31 10.98
CA GLY A 203 26.66 9.36 12.02
C GLY A 203 25.79 9.38 13.28
N ARG A 204 24.55 9.86 13.18
CA ARG A 204 23.65 10.05 14.32
C ARG A 204 22.28 9.41 14.11
N SER A 205 21.72 8.91 15.20
CA SER A 205 20.38 8.34 15.25
C SER A 205 19.46 9.26 16.06
N PHE A 206 18.29 9.58 15.50
CA PHE A 206 17.28 10.45 16.10
C PHE A 206 15.94 9.75 16.21
N ASP A 207 15.23 9.99 17.31
CA ASP A 207 13.83 9.63 17.45
C ASP A 207 12.97 10.78 16.90
N ILE A 208 11.97 10.45 16.06
CA ILE A 208 11.01 11.41 15.49
C ILE A 208 9.57 11.03 15.87
N GLY A 209 8.82 12.02 16.35
CA GLY A 209 7.44 11.90 16.80
C GLY A 209 6.63 13.15 16.44
N GLY A 210 5.30 13.02 16.43
CA GLY A 210 4.43 14.18 16.29
C GLY A 210 4.22 14.91 17.61
N LEU A 211 3.33 15.92 17.58
CA LEU A 211 3.07 16.78 18.74
C LEU A 211 2.44 16.02 19.93
N ASP A 212 1.56 15.07 19.65
CA ASP A 212 0.74 14.41 20.67
C ASP A 212 1.37 13.10 21.17
N VAL A 213 1.52 12.95 22.48
CA VAL A 213 1.79 11.66 23.13
C VAL A 213 0.47 11.05 23.56
N LEU A 214 0.11 9.92 22.96
CA LEU A 214 -1.18 9.25 23.14
C LEU A 214 -0.98 7.79 23.54
N THR A 215 -1.96 7.20 24.20
CA THR A 215 -2.12 5.74 24.21
C THR A 215 -2.72 5.26 22.90
N TYR A 216 -2.48 3.99 22.53
CA TYR A 216 -3.16 3.39 21.37
C TYR A 216 -4.70 3.44 21.50
N ARG A 217 -5.21 3.35 22.74
CA ARG A 217 -6.63 3.53 23.06
C ARG A 217 -7.12 4.93 22.71
N GLU A 218 -6.42 5.97 23.13
CA GLU A 218 -6.77 7.37 22.83
C GLU A 218 -6.70 7.64 21.33
N MET A 219 -5.68 7.14 20.65
CA MET A 219 -5.53 7.28 19.21
C MET A 219 -6.74 6.72 18.43
N LEU A 220 -7.26 5.55 18.82
CA LEU A 220 -8.48 4.95 18.25
C LEU A 220 -9.72 5.80 18.54
N LEU A 221 -9.88 6.27 19.77
CA LEU A 221 -11.03 7.08 20.18
C LEU A 221 -11.02 8.47 19.51
N GLN A 222 -9.85 9.08 19.33
CA GLN A 222 -9.71 10.35 18.63
C GLN A 222 -10.04 10.20 17.13
N LEU A 223 -9.61 9.12 16.47
CA LEU A 223 -10.02 8.84 15.09
C LEU A 223 -11.55 8.61 14.99
N ALA A 224 -12.12 7.87 15.95
CA ALA A 224 -13.56 7.67 16.03
C ALA A 224 -14.32 8.99 16.13
N LYS A 225 -13.87 9.89 17.02
CA LYS A 225 -14.44 11.23 17.17
C LYS A 225 -14.33 12.04 15.88
N ALA A 226 -13.16 12.02 15.21
CA ALA A 226 -12.95 12.71 13.94
C ALA A 226 -13.88 12.21 12.83
N ARG A 227 -14.33 10.95 12.90
CA ARG A 227 -15.27 10.33 11.96
C ARG A 227 -16.74 10.35 12.43
N GLY A 228 -17.03 10.98 13.56
CA GLY A 228 -18.39 11.02 14.13
C GLY A 228 -18.88 9.69 14.69
N TYR A 229 -17.99 8.72 14.93
CA TYR A 229 -18.34 7.43 15.51
C TYR A 229 -18.23 7.43 17.04
N ARG A 230 -19.18 6.76 17.69
CA ARG A 230 -19.09 6.40 19.11
C ARG A 230 -18.59 4.96 19.23
N ARG A 231 -17.38 4.78 19.77
CA ARG A 231 -16.73 3.47 19.94
C ARG A 231 -16.48 3.17 21.40
N TYR A 232 -16.74 1.92 21.80
CA TYR A 232 -16.55 1.44 23.16
C TYR A 232 -15.39 0.45 23.20
N ILE A 233 -14.39 0.70 24.03
CA ILE A 233 -13.20 -0.15 24.16
C ILE A 233 -13.18 -0.77 25.56
N VAL A 234 -13.23 -2.10 25.62
CA VAL A 234 -13.18 -2.90 26.84
C VAL A 234 -11.84 -3.64 26.91
N THR A 235 -11.04 -3.34 27.92
CA THR A 235 -9.72 -3.97 28.09
C THR A 235 -9.79 -5.24 28.94
N VAL A 236 -9.29 -6.36 28.42
CA VAL A 236 -9.25 -7.67 29.10
C VAL A 236 -7.81 -8.11 29.41
N PRO A 237 -7.58 -8.85 30.52
CA PRO A 237 -6.23 -9.21 30.98
C PRO A 237 -5.54 -10.32 30.17
N VAL A 238 -6.27 -11.22 29.49
CA VAL A 238 -5.70 -12.45 28.92
C VAL A 238 -6.11 -12.65 27.46
N LEU A 239 -5.72 -11.74 26.57
CA LEU A 239 -5.74 -12.02 25.12
C LEU A 239 -4.30 -12.28 24.65
N THR A 240 -4.05 -13.44 24.05
CA THR A 240 -2.69 -13.74 23.54
C THR A 240 -2.42 -12.95 22.26
N PRO A 241 -1.15 -12.59 21.95
CA PRO A 241 -0.80 -11.90 20.72
C PRO A 241 -1.27 -12.64 19.47
N ARG A 242 -1.19 -13.97 19.47
CA ARG A 242 -1.63 -14.82 18.36
C ARG A 242 -3.14 -14.71 18.10
N LEU A 243 -3.95 -14.78 19.15
CA LEU A 243 -5.41 -14.61 19.04
C LEU A 243 -5.76 -13.20 18.57
N SER A 244 -5.06 -12.19 19.10
CA SER A 244 -5.24 -10.79 18.72
C SER A 244 -4.86 -10.54 17.25
N SER A 245 -3.82 -11.22 16.76
CA SER A 245 -3.36 -11.13 15.36
C SER A 245 -4.36 -11.74 14.40
N TRP A 246 -4.94 -12.90 14.75
CA TRP A 246 -6.01 -13.53 13.98
C TRP A 246 -7.26 -12.66 13.94
N TRP A 247 -7.62 -12.06 15.08
CA TRP A 247 -8.73 -11.12 15.18
C TRP A 247 -8.53 -9.89 14.29
N LEU A 248 -7.38 -9.22 14.40
CA LEU A 248 -7.04 -8.07 13.55
C LEU A 248 -7.04 -8.45 12.08
N TYR A 249 -6.43 -9.59 11.73
CA TYR A 249 -6.43 -10.10 10.37
C TYR A 249 -7.86 -10.24 9.85
N LEU A 250 -8.78 -10.89 10.57
CA LEU A 250 -10.16 -11.10 10.12
C LEU A 250 -10.95 -9.79 9.90
N VAL A 251 -10.76 -8.79 10.76
CA VAL A 251 -11.52 -7.52 10.71
C VAL A 251 -10.91 -6.53 9.71
N THR A 252 -9.60 -6.50 9.59
CA THR A 252 -8.88 -5.50 8.78
C THR A 252 -8.58 -6.00 7.37
N SER A 253 -8.20 -5.08 6.50
CA SER A 253 -7.73 -5.32 5.13
C SER A 253 -6.28 -5.79 5.03
N THR A 254 -5.64 -6.09 6.17
CA THR A 254 -4.21 -6.40 6.25
C THR A 254 -3.88 -7.89 6.25
N THR A 255 -2.61 -8.22 6.00
CA THR A 255 -2.11 -9.59 6.09
C THR A 255 -1.95 -10.03 7.54
N PHE A 256 -2.00 -11.35 7.77
CA PHE A 256 -1.77 -11.91 9.10
C PHE A 256 -0.38 -11.56 9.65
N SER A 257 0.65 -11.60 8.80
CA SER A 257 2.04 -11.25 9.18
C SER A 257 2.19 -9.80 9.62
N LEU A 258 1.51 -8.87 8.93
CA LEU A 258 1.49 -7.46 9.31
C LEU A 258 0.73 -7.27 10.63
N ALA A 259 -0.44 -7.90 10.78
CA ALA A 259 -1.22 -7.87 12.01
C ALA A 259 -0.40 -8.39 13.21
N GLN A 260 0.34 -9.49 13.03
CA GLN A 260 1.20 -10.05 14.07
C GLN A 260 2.34 -9.11 14.46
N SER A 261 3.10 -8.61 13.49
CA SER A 261 4.23 -7.70 13.73
C SER A 261 3.79 -6.45 14.47
N LEU A 262 2.61 -5.92 14.12
CA LEU A 262 2.04 -4.77 14.78
C LEU A 262 1.60 -5.10 16.21
N VAL A 263 0.81 -6.16 16.44
CA VAL A 263 0.38 -6.56 17.78
C VAL A 263 1.56 -6.78 18.72
N GLU A 264 2.63 -7.40 18.21
CA GLU A 264 3.86 -7.60 18.98
C GLU A 264 4.54 -6.26 19.31
N SER A 265 4.55 -5.29 18.39
CA SER A 265 5.11 -3.95 18.62
C SER A 265 4.28 -3.06 19.55
N LEU A 266 2.95 -3.24 19.61
CA LEU A 266 2.05 -2.45 20.48
C LEU A 266 2.35 -2.62 21.98
N ARG A 267 3.13 -3.63 22.36
CA ARG A 267 3.53 -3.88 23.74
C ARG A 267 4.61 -2.92 24.24
N ASN A 268 5.33 -2.27 23.35
CA ASN A 268 6.43 -1.38 23.70
C ASN A 268 5.99 0.09 23.53
N ASP A 269 6.40 0.95 24.47
CA ASP A 269 6.22 2.40 24.34
C ASP A 269 7.07 2.93 23.17
N THR A 270 6.45 3.75 22.31
CA THR A 270 7.07 4.34 21.11
C THR A 270 6.99 5.87 21.16
N VAL A 271 7.45 6.43 22.27
CA VAL A 271 7.52 7.88 22.55
C VAL A 271 8.95 8.36 22.32
N VAL A 272 9.15 9.57 21.81
CA VAL A 272 10.48 10.14 21.59
C VAL A 272 11.22 10.25 22.92
N GLU A 273 12.47 9.76 22.95
CA GLU A 273 13.37 10.01 24.07
C GLU A 273 13.96 11.42 23.95
N PRO A 274 13.83 12.32 24.95
CA PRO A 274 14.32 13.69 24.84
C PRO A 274 15.79 13.80 24.42
N LYS A 275 16.65 12.93 24.94
CA LYS A 275 18.09 12.88 24.61
C LYS A 275 18.40 12.47 23.16
N ARG A 276 17.43 11.88 22.47
CA ARG A 276 17.53 11.43 21.08
C ARG A 276 16.58 12.20 20.16
N SER A 277 15.88 13.21 20.67
CA SER A 277 14.97 14.02 19.87
C SER A 277 15.73 14.71 18.75
N ILE A 278 15.15 14.73 17.55
CA ILE A 278 15.72 15.47 16.43
C ILE A 278 15.54 16.99 16.57
N GLU A 279 14.60 17.43 17.42
CA GLU A 279 14.15 18.84 17.49
C GLU A 279 15.29 19.82 17.79
N GLU A 280 16.29 19.41 18.58
CA GLU A 280 17.46 20.23 18.89
C GLU A 280 18.35 20.48 17.67
N VAL A 281 18.33 19.56 16.69
CA VAL A 281 19.15 19.61 15.48
C VAL A 281 18.38 20.18 14.29
N LEU A 282 17.12 19.78 14.16
CA LEU A 282 16.20 20.19 13.11
C LEU A 282 14.86 20.55 13.72
N PRO A 283 14.68 21.81 14.17
CA PRO A 283 13.40 22.25 14.72
C PRO A 283 12.34 22.28 13.63
N HIS A 284 11.18 21.69 13.91
CA HIS A 284 10.03 21.65 13.01
C HIS A 284 8.74 21.57 13.81
N GLU A 285 7.74 22.34 13.39
CA GLU A 285 6.41 22.30 14.01
C GLU A 285 5.63 21.13 13.42
N CYS A 286 5.76 19.97 14.05
CA CYS A 286 4.99 18.77 13.68
C CYS A 286 3.49 19.01 13.86
N MET A 287 2.67 18.47 12.95
CA MET A 287 1.22 18.54 13.10
C MET A 287 0.70 17.66 14.24
N GLY A 288 -0.43 18.07 14.81
CA GLY A 288 -1.20 17.25 15.74
C GLY A 288 -1.78 16.01 15.06
N TYR A 289 -2.06 14.97 15.85
CA TYR A 289 -2.61 13.71 15.39
C TYR A 289 -3.95 13.90 14.66
N GLN A 290 -4.83 14.77 15.18
CA GLN A 290 -6.14 15.01 14.57
C GLN A 290 -6.02 15.65 13.18
N ASP A 291 -5.06 16.55 12.99
CA ASP A 291 -4.81 17.18 11.70
C ASP A 291 -4.20 16.19 10.70
N ALA A 292 -3.27 15.34 11.15
CA ALA A 292 -2.73 14.25 10.34
C ALA A 292 -3.84 13.29 9.86
N VAL A 293 -4.77 12.93 10.74
CA VAL A 293 -5.94 12.10 10.41
C VAL A 293 -6.85 12.81 9.41
N LYS A 294 -7.18 14.08 9.64
CA LYS A 294 -8.03 14.87 8.74
C LYS A 294 -7.43 14.97 7.33
N LEU A 295 -6.14 15.25 7.22
CA LEU A 295 -5.41 15.29 5.96
C LEU A 295 -5.38 13.93 5.25
N ALA A 296 -5.24 12.83 6.02
CA ALA A 296 -5.28 11.48 5.48
C ALA A 296 -6.65 11.17 4.85
N PHE A 297 -7.75 11.54 5.50
CA PHE A 297 -9.10 11.37 4.93
C PHE A 297 -9.34 12.28 3.72
N GLN A 298 -8.94 13.56 3.76
CA GLN A 298 -9.09 14.46 2.62
C GLN A 298 -8.42 13.90 1.34
N ARG A 299 -7.25 13.29 1.45
CA ARG A 299 -6.56 12.66 0.29
C ARG A 299 -7.24 11.39 -0.19
N ILE A 300 -7.86 10.62 0.70
CA ILE A 300 -8.68 9.46 0.34
C ILE A 300 -9.91 9.93 -0.43
N ASP A 301 -10.64 10.93 0.09
CA ASP A 301 -11.84 11.48 -0.53
C ASP A 301 -11.55 12.09 -1.92
N GLN A 302 -10.37 12.69 -2.08
CA GLN A 302 -9.90 13.25 -3.36
C GLN A 302 -9.40 12.19 -4.35
N ASN A 303 -9.30 10.90 -3.97
CA ASN A 303 -8.66 9.84 -4.75
C ASN A 303 -7.19 10.16 -5.13
N GLU A 304 -6.50 10.90 -4.27
CA GLU A 304 -5.13 11.41 -4.48
C GLU A 304 -4.10 10.65 -3.63
N VAL A 305 -4.39 9.39 -3.28
CA VAL A 305 -3.41 8.55 -2.60
C VAL A 305 -2.25 8.29 -3.57
N VAL A 306 -1.07 8.79 -3.22
CA VAL A 306 0.14 8.68 -4.06
C VAL A 306 0.65 7.24 -4.08
N SER A 307 0.68 6.56 -2.92
CA SER A 307 1.07 5.14 -2.82
C SER A 307 0.50 4.44 -1.58
N SER A 308 0.49 3.10 -1.61
CA SER A 308 -0.11 2.24 -0.59
C SER A 308 0.90 1.28 0.03
N TRP A 309 0.71 0.93 1.31
CA TRP A 309 1.47 -0.10 2.01
C TRP A 309 1.46 -1.45 1.29
N SER A 310 0.36 -1.77 0.59
CA SER A 310 0.19 -3.00 -0.18
C SER A 310 1.12 -3.13 -1.38
N ASP A 311 1.73 -2.04 -1.84
CA ASP A 311 2.63 -2.04 -3.02
C ASP A 311 3.93 -2.82 -2.73
N ALA A 312 4.44 -2.75 -1.50
CA ALA A 312 5.67 -3.42 -1.07
C ALA A 312 5.49 -4.90 -0.69
N LEU A 313 4.30 -5.29 -0.22
CA LEU A 313 4.02 -6.58 0.42
C LEU A 313 3.78 -7.74 -0.55
N SER A 314 3.30 -7.46 -1.76
CA SER A 314 3.03 -8.49 -2.78
C SER A 314 4.28 -9.28 -3.19
N SER A 315 5.47 -8.73 -2.92
CA SER A 315 6.77 -9.32 -3.19
C SER A 315 7.07 -10.60 -2.39
N GLY A 316 6.39 -10.81 -1.25
CA GLY A 316 6.65 -11.94 -0.35
C GLY A 316 5.63 -13.08 -0.41
N VAL A 317 4.46 -12.86 -1.02
CA VAL A 317 3.39 -13.87 -1.17
C VAL A 317 3.41 -14.50 -2.56
N MET A 318 3.95 -13.80 -3.56
CA MET A 318 3.99 -14.23 -4.96
C MET A 318 5.38 -14.74 -5.36
N PRO A 319 5.47 -15.71 -6.29
CA PRO A 319 6.72 -16.04 -6.95
C PRO A 319 7.35 -14.79 -7.58
N ARG A 320 8.67 -14.63 -7.48
CA ARG A 320 9.43 -13.46 -7.96
C ARG A 320 9.21 -13.12 -9.43
N ASN A 321 8.65 -14.04 -10.20
CA ASN A 321 8.46 -14.00 -11.66
C ASN A 321 7.00 -13.82 -12.10
N TYR A 322 6.09 -13.37 -11.22
CA TYR A 322 4.67 -13.33 -11.59
C TYR A 322 4.34 -12.45 -12.81
N MET A 323 5.16 -11.42 -13.08
CA MET A 323 5.04 -10.61 -14.28
C MET A 323 5.59 -11.28 -15.54
N ASP A 324 6.23 -12.44 -15.44
CA ASP A 324 6.51 -13.29 -16.60
C ASP A 324 5.22 -13.99 -17.08
N HIS A 325 4.15 -13.96 -16.27
CA HIS A 325 2.79 -14.37 -16.64
C HIS A 325 1.93 -13.23 -17.22
N ILE A 326 2.54 -12.14 -17.72
CA ILE A 326 1.83 -11.11 -18.53
C ILE A 326 1.18 -11.75 -19.77
N GLN A 327 1.74 -12.86 -20.24
CA GLN A 327 1.10 -13.72 -21.24
C GLN A 327 0.43 -14.90 -20.53
N ILE A 328 -0.87 -15.02 -20.73
CA ILE A 328 -1.64 -16.19 -20.32
C ILE A 328 -1.03 -17.40 -21.07
N PRO A 329 -0.65 -18.50 -20.38
CA PRO A 329 -0.07 -19.68 -21.03
C PRO A 329 -0.94 -20.19 -22.20
N GLN A 330 -0.38 -20.75 -23.26
CA GLN A 330 -1.20 -21.21 -24.40
C GLN A 330 -1.71 -22.67 -24.25
N HIS A 331 -1.10 -23.46 -23.37
CA HIS A 331 -1.39 -24.88 -23.21
C HIS A 331 -1.71 -25.24 -21.76
N GLY A 332 -2.59 -26.23 -21.57
CA GLY A 332 -2.95 -26.77 -20.25
C GLY A 332 -3.87 -25.87 -19.43
N LEU A 333 -4.56 -24.93 -20.06
CA LEU A 333 -5.55 -24.06 -19.41
C LEU A 333 -6.97 -24.56 -19.62
N LEU A 334 -7.79 -24.32 -18.60
CA LEU A 334 -9.23 -24.31 -18.67
C LEU A 334 -9.66 -22.84 -18.77
N GLN A 335 -10.53 -22.51 -19.73
CA GLN A 335 -10.90 -21.12 -20.00
C GLN A 335 -12.40 -20.94 -20.17
N ASP A 336 -12.88 -19.78 -19.76
CA ASP A 336 -14.22 -19.27 -20.02
C ASP A 336 -14.05 -17.90 -20.70
N ARG A 337 -14.50 -17.80 -21.95
CA ARG A 337 -14.43 -16.58 -22.77
C ARG A 337 -15.85 -16.09 -23.04
N GLN A 338 -16.15 -14.90 -22.56
CA GLN A 338 -17.39 -14.18 -22.81
C GLN A 338 -17.09 -12.96 -23.68
N THR A 339 -17.97 -12.69 -24.65
CA THR A 339 -17.84 -11.54 -25.54
C THR A 339 -19.19 -10.88 -25.73
N LEU A 340 -19.23 -9.55 -25.69
CA LEU A 340 -20.45 -8.78 -25.85
C LEU A 340 -20.19 -7.58 -26.77
N ARG A 341 -20.97 -7.49 -27.85
CA ARG A 341 -20.93 -6.33 -28.76
C ARG A 341 -21.74 -5.17 -28.18
N PHE A 342 -21.25 -3.94 -28.38
CA PHE A 342 -21.90 -2.71 -27.93
C PHE A 342 -21.58 -1.53 -28.85
N THR A 343 -22.41 -0.49 -28.79
CA THR A 343 -22.29 0.73 -29.63
C THR A 343 -22.09 2.02 -28.82
N ARG A 344 -22.14 1.96 -27.49
CA ARG A 344 -21.86 3.09 -26.60
C ARG A 344 -20.38 3.50 -26.65
N ASP A 345 -20.06 4.69 -26.14
CA ASP A 345 -18.68 5.18 -26.09
C ASP A 345 -17.78 4.16 -25.36
N PRO A 346 -16.74 3.61 -26.04
CA PRO A 346 -15.82 2.66 -25.45
C PRO A 346 -15.08 3.22 -24.24
N LYS A 347 -14.94 4.55 -24.11
CA LYS A 347 -14.31 5.19 -22.94
C LYS A 347 -15.12 4.97 -21.66
N GLU A 348 -16.45 4.97 -21.75
CA GLU A 348 -17.31 4.74 -20.59
C GLU A 348 -17.23 3.28 -20.12
N VAL A 349 -17.29 2.34 -21.06
CA VAL A 349 -17.12 0.91 -20.77
C VAL A 349 -15.73 0.62 -20.21
N LEU A 350 -14.70 1.28 -20.76
CA LEU A 350 -13.33 1.18 -20.24
C LEU A 350 -13.24 1.72 -18.80
N GLN A 351 -13.93 2.83 -18.49
CA GLN A 351 -13.98 3.36 -17.13
C GLN A 351 -14.70 2.41 -16.17
N ASN A 352 -15.74 1.71 -16.62
CA ASN A 352 -16.42 0.66 -15.85
C ASN A 352 -15.47 -0.50 -15.54
N VAL A 353 -14.70 -0.96 -16.53
CA VAL A 353 -13.65 -1.98 -16.34
C VAL A 353 -12.59 -1.52 -15.34
N TRP A 354 -12.14 -0.27 -15.41
CA TRP A 354 -11.13 0.29 -14.50
C TRP A 354 -11.61 0.49 -13.07
N SER A 355 -12.92 0.45 -12.85
CA SER A 355 -13.53 0.68 -11.55
C SER A 355 -14.02 -0.60 -10.88
N ILE A 356 -13.85 -1.78 -11.51
CA ILE A 356 -14.21 -3.11 -10.96
C ILE A 356 -13.60 -3.30 -9.56
N GLY A 357 -14.34 -3.95 -8.66
CA GLY A 357 -13.91 -4.27 -7.30
C GLY A 357 -14.05 -3.11 -6.30
N GLY A 358 -13.60 -3.32 -5.07
CA GLY A 358 -13.74 -2.31 -4.00
C GLY A 358 -15.22 -1.97 -3.71
N ASP A 359 -15.54 -0.67 -3.60
CA ASP A 359 -16.90 -0.22 -3.29
C ASP A 359 -17.89 -0.38 -4.46
N ARG A 360 -17.39 -0.44 -5.70
CA ARG A 360 -18.22 -0.64 -6.89
C ARG A 360 -18.65 -2.10 -7.09
N GLY A 361 -17.95 -3.05 -6.45
CA GLY A 361 -18.22 -4.48 -6.62
C GLY A 361 -17.82 -5.01 -7.99
N TRP A 362 -18.24 -6.24 -8.29
CA TRP A 362 -17.91 -6.99 -9.50
C TRP A 362 -19.07 -7.01 -10.50
N TYR A 363 -19.99 -6.05 -10.38
CA TYR A 363 -21.18 -5.86 -11.21
C TYR A 363 -22.17 -7.04 -11.22
N LYS A 364 -21.86 -8.21 -10.64
CA LYS A 364 -22.77 -9.36 -10.54
C LYS A 364 -22.41 -10.28 -9.37
N VAL A 365 -23.43 -10.68 -8.62
CA VAL A 365 -23.36 -11.62 -7.48
C VAL A 365 -22.25 -11.29 -6.47
N ASP A 366 -22.11 -10.01 -6.09
CA ASP A 366 -21.07 -9.53 -5.16
C ASP A 366 -21.00 -10.31 -3.84
N TRP A 367 -22.13 -10.85 -3.37
CA TRP A 367 -22.14 -11.67 -2.16
C TRP A 367 -21.36 -12.98 -2.31
N LEU A 368 -21.33 -13.62 -3.50
CA LEU A 368 -20.53 -14.83 -3.74
C LEU A 368 -19.04 -14.51 -3.68
N TRP A 369 -18.64 -13.38 -4.25
CA TRP A 369 -17.28 -12.88 -4.14
C TRP A 369 -16.91 -12.62 -2.68
N ARG A 370 -17.82 -12.03 -1.88
CA ARG A 370 -17.62 -11.84 -0.43
C ARG A 370 -17.44 -13.16 0.32
N VAL A 371 -18.25 -14.17 0.01
CA VAL A 371 -18.12 -15.52 0.59
C VAL A 371 -16.79 -16.14 0.19
N ARG A 372 -16.41 -16.07 -1.09
CA ARG A 372 -15.14 -16.64 -1.57
C ARG A 372 -13.94 -16.00 -0.88
N GLY A 373 -13.93 -14.67 -0.77
CA GLY A 373 -12.86 -13.96 -0.08
C GLY A 373 -12.85 -14.23 1.43
N PHE A 374 -14.00 -14.46 2.07
CA PHE A 374 -14.04 -14.92 3.46
C PHE A 374 -13.43 -16.32 3.62
N LEU A 375 -13.79 -17.28 2.76
CA LEU A 375 -13.21 -18.63 2.76
C LEU A 375 -11.70 -18.61 2.51
N ASP A 376 -11.25 -17.79 1.56
CA ASP A 376 -9.83 -17.57 1.30
C ASP A 376 -9.10 -17.07 2.56
N LYS A 377 -9.72 -16.12 3.25
CA LYS A 377 -9.17 -15.56 4.49
C LYS A 377 -9.01 -16.61 5.58
N LEU A 378 -9.99 -17.51 5.74
CA LEU A 378 -9.94 -18.60 6.73
C LEU A 378 -8.78 -19.57 6.50
N VAL A 379 -8.42 -19.85 5.23
CA VAL A 379 -7.28 -20.72 4.90
C VAL A 379 -5.95 -19.97 4.84
N GLY A 380 -5.92 -18.70 5.29
CA GLY A 380 -4.72 -17.85 5.33
C GLY A 380 -4.34 -17.25 3.99
N GLY A 381 -5.31 -17.08 3.07
CA GLY A 381 -5.17 -16.32 1.84
C GLY A 381 -5.25 -14.81 2.04
N VAL A 382 -5.56 -14.07 0.99
CA VAL A 382 -5.50 -12.60 0.96
C VAL A 382 -6.85 -11.95 1.32
N GLY A 383 -7.97 -12.62 1.05
CA GLY A 383 -9.33 -12.13 1.31
C GLY A 383 -9.85 -11.04 0.36
N LEU A 384 -11.14 -10.64 0.51
CA LEU A 384 -11.84 -9.77 -0.46
C LEU A 384 -11.53 -8.25 -0.36
N ARG A 385 -10.78 -7.76 0.60
CA ARG A 385 -10.65 -6.30 0.75
C ARG A 385 -9.25 -5.95 1.16
N ARG A 386 -8.35 -5.85 0.18
CA ARG A 386 -7.09 -5.15 0.31
C ARG A 386 -7.33 -3.73 -0.17
N GLY A 387 -7.07 -2.73 0.68
CA GLY A 387 -7.17 -1.33 0.26
C GLY A 387 -6.40 -1.09 -1.04
N ARG A 388 -7.01 -0.36 -1.98
CA ARG A 388 -6.39 0.05 -3.25
C ARG A 388 -6.18 1.56 -3.29
N ARG A 389 -5.16 1.99 -4.04
CA ARG A 389 -4.73 3.40 -4.12
C ARG A 389 -5.84 4.33 -4.65
N SER A 390 -6.60 3.89 -5.63
CA SER A 390 -7.69 4.66 -6.22
C SER A 390 -8.82 3.74 -6.68
N PRO A 391 -10.09 4.15 -6.55
CA PRO A 391 -11.23 3.41 -7.06
C PRO A 391 -11.37 3.40 -8.58
N THR A 392 -10.71 4.31 -9.31
CA THR A 392 -10.91 4.49 -10.76
C THR A 392 -9.61 4.55 -11.57
N LYS A 393 -8.44 4.58 -10.90
CA LYS A 393 -7.12 4.63 -11.53
C LYS A 393 -6.30 3.40 -11.12
N LEU A 394 -6.17 2.45 -12.04
CA LEU A 394 -5.37 1.24 -11.88
C LEU A 394 -4.00 1.40 -12.55
N ARG A 395 -2.97 0.81 -11.94
CA ARG A 395 -1.61 0.65 -12.46
C ARG A 395 -1.14 -0.79 -12.33
N ALA A 396 -0.12 -1.16 -13.11
CA ALA A 396 0.49 -2.48 -12.97
C ALA A 396 1.05 -2.67 -11.55
N GLY A 397 0.63 -3.76 -10.89
CA GLY A 397 0.96 -4.05 -9.51
C GLY A 397 -0.08 -3.60 -8.48
N ASP A 398 -1.13 -2.86 -8.84
CA ASP A 398 -2.20 -2.49 -7.88
C ASP A 398 -2.98 -3.74 -7.41
N PRO A 399 -3.35 -3.85 -6.11
CA PRO A 399 -4.28 -4.86 -5.64
C PRO A 399 -5.72 -4.48 -6.00
N LEU A 400 -6.51 -5.46 -6.43
CA LEU A 400 -7.94 -5.33 -6.73
C LEU A 400 -8.65 -6.52 -6.07
N ASP A 401 -9.12 -6.30 -4.84
CA ASP A 401 -9.63 -7.35 -3.94
C ASP A 401 -8.61 -8.48 -3.74
N PHE A 402 -8.88 -9.67 -4.29
CA PHE A 402 -7.95 -10.81 -4.28
C PHE A 402 -7.22 -11.01 -5.61
N TRP A 403 -7.28 -10.03 -6.52
CA TRP A 403 -6.52 -10.00 -7.76
C TRP A 403 -5.38 -8.99 -7.69
N ARG A 404 -4.37 -9.22 -8.51
CA ARG A 404 -3.27 -8.31 -8.80
C ARG A 404 -3.38 -7.84 -10.23
N VAL A 405 -3.29 -6.53 -10.46
CA VAL A 405 -3.19 -5.98 -11.81
C VAL A 405 -1.81 -6.34 -12.39
N LEU A 406 -1.77 -7.11 -13.47
CA LEU A 406 -0.55 -7.39 -14.24
C LEU A 406 -0.32 -6.37 -15.35
N VAL A 407 -1.40 -6.00 -16.04
CA VAL A 407 -1.39 -5.03 -17.13
C VAL A 407 -2.60 -4.13 -16.95
N ALA A 408 -2.39 -2.82 -16.92
CA ALA A 408 -3.44 -1.82 -17.00
C ALA A 408 -3.08 -0.83 -18.11
N ASP A 409 -3.44 -1.18 -19.34
CA ASP A 409 -3.16 -0.37 -20.52
C ASP A 409 -4.45 0.25 -21.04
N LYS A 410 -4.66 1.54 -20.75
CA LYS A 410 -5.83 2.27 -21.25
C LYS A 410 -5.74 2.54 -22.75
N ALA A 411 -4.55 2.68 -23.31
CA ALA A 411 -4.36 2.95 -24.74
C ALA A 411 -4.70 1.70 -25.57
N ALA A 412 -4.21 0.53 -25.16
CA ALA A 412 -4.57 -0.76 -25.75
C ALA A 412 -5.91 -1.32 -25.24
N ARG A 413 -6.64 -0.58 -24.39
CA ARG A 413 -7.93 -0.95 -23.78
C ARG A 413 -7.92 -2.36 -23.15
N ARG A 414 -6.83 -2.70 -22.47
CA ARG A 414 -6.54 -4.04 -21.94
C ARG A 414 -6.25 -3.98 -20.44
N LEU A 415 -7.01 -4.76 -19.67
CA LEU A 415 -6.76 -5.04 -18.27
C LEU A 415 -6.48 -6.54 -18.11
N LEU A 416 -5.39 -6.89 -17.42
CA LEU A 416 -5.06 -8.27 -17.06
C LEU A 416 -4.86 -8.36 -15.56
N LEU A 417 -5.57 -9.28 -14.93
CA LEU A 417 -5.54 -9.56 -13.51
C LEU A 417 -5.02 -10.98 -13.27
N TYR A 418 -4.31 -11.17 -12.16
CA TYR A 418 -3.84 -12.47 -11.67
C TYR A 418 -4.36 -12.73 -10.26
N ALA A 419 -4.84 -13.93 -9.98
CA ALA A 419 -5.42 -14.24 -8.67
C ALA A 419 -4.33 -14.42 -7.60
N GLU A 420 -4.46 -13.71 -6.48
CA GLU A 420 -3.62 -13.88 -5.28
C GLU A 420 -4.26 -14.79 -4.22
N MET A 421 -5.52 -15.20 -4.41
CA MET A 421 -6.22 -16.11 -3.49
C MET A 421 -5.59 -17.51 -3.54
N LYS A 422 -5.72 -18.28 -2.45
CA LYS A 422 -5.25 -19.67 -2.42
C LYS A 422 -6.15 -20.55 -3.30
N LEU A 423 -5.54 -21.14 -4.33
CA LEU A 423 -6.19 -22.00 -5.32
C LEU A 423 -5.29 -23.22 -5.59
N PRO A 424 -5.87 -24.38 -5.93
CA PRO A 424 -5.12 -25.53 -6.47
C PRO A 424 -4.77 -25.30 -7.96
N GLY A 425 -4.07 -24.21 -8.24
CA GLY A 425 -3.74 -23.76 -9.60
C GLY A 425 -3.54 -22.24 -9.70
N GLU A 426 -3.33 -21.77 -10.93
CA GLU A 426 -3.10 -20.36 -11.26
C GLU A 426 -4.32 -19.80 -12.00
N ALA A 427 -4.75 -18.57 -11.71
CA ALA A 427 -5.90 -17.97 -12.39
C ALA A 427 -5.61 -16.56 -12.90
N TRP A 428 -6.14 -16.26 -14.09
CA TRP A 428 -6.11 -14.95 -14.73
C TRP A 428 -7.53 -14.51 -15.09
N LEU A 429 -7.75 -13.21 -15.03
CA LEU A 429 -8.95 -12.58 -15.56
C LEU A 429 -8.56 -11.39 -16.43
N GLN A 430 -9.02 -11.40 -17.67
CA GLN A 430 -8.66 -10.41 -18.68
C GLN A 430 -9.90 -9.72 -19.23
N PHE A 431 -9.76 -8.41 -19.42
CA PHE A 431 -10.71 -7.58 -20.16
C PHE A 431 -10.01 -6.92 -21.34
N ARG A 432 -10.63 -6.94 -22.52
CA ARG A 432 -10.18 -6.21 -23.71
C ARG A 432 -11.37 -5.58 -24.40
N ILE A 433 -11.21 -4.37 -24.91
CA ILE A 433 -12.18 -3.76 -25.83
C ILE A 433 -11.57 -3.75 -27.22
N LEU A 434 -12.23 -4.42 -28.17
CA LEU A 434 -11.84 -4.53 -29.57
C LEU A 434 -12.75 -3.66 -30.43
N ASP A 435 -12.17 -2.98 -31.41
CA ASP A 435 -12.94 -2.26 -32.43
C ASP A 435 -13.35 -3.23 -33.54
N ASN A 436 -14.60 -3.14 -33.98
CA ASN A 436 -15.12 -3.91 -35.12
C ASN A 436 -15.16 -3.02 -36.38
N GLU A 437 -15.10 -3.65 -37.55
CA GLU A 437 -15.12 -2.93 -38.85
C GLU A 437 -16.41 -2.15 -39.11
N ASP A 438 -17.52 -2.56 -38.47
CA ASP A 438 -18.83 -1.92 -38.57
C ASP A 438 -18.99 -0.67 -37.67
N GLY A 439 -17.92 -0.25 -36.99
CA GLY A 439 -17.92 0.88 -36.06
C GLY A 439 -18.48 0.54 -34.67
N SER A 440 -18.92 -0.70 -34.43
CA SER A 440 -19.24 -1.18 -33.09
C SER A 440 -17.99 -1.64 -32.33
N HIS A 441 -18.13 -1.88 -31.04
CA HIS A 441 -17.06 -2.38 -30.18
C HIS A 441 -17.44 -3.72 -29.55
N THR A 442 -16.44 -4.54 -29.23
CA THR A 442 -16.62 -5.81 -28.53
C THR A 442 -15.87 -5.77 -27.21
N LEU A 443 -16.58 -5.91 -26.08
CA LEU A 443 -15.96 -6.21 -24.80
C LEU A 443 -15.71 -7.72 -24.76
N GLU A 444 -14.45 -8.09 -24.54
CA GLU A 444 -14.02 -9.45 -24.28
C GLU A 444 -13.66 -9.59 -22.81
N GLN A 445 -14.14 -10.67 -22.20
CA GLN A 445 -13.80 -11.10 -20.86
C GLN A 445 -13.31 -12.55 -20.91
N LEU A 446 -12.08 -12.79 -20.48
CA LEU A 446 -11.46 -14.10 -20.47
C LEU A 446 -11.03 -14.46 -19.05
N ALA A 447 -11.68 -15.48 -18.48
CA ALA A 447 -11.23 -16.14 -17.26
C ALA A 447 -10.42 -17.39 -17.65
N ALA A 448 -9.14 -17.42 -17.30
CA ALA A 448 -8.24 -18.51 -17.60
C ALA A 448 -7.71 -19.14 -16.32
N PHE A 449 -7.65 -20.46 -16.25
CA PHE A 449 -7.21 -21.21 -15.08
C PHE A 449 -6.29 -22.36 -15.46
N ARG A 450 -5.13 -22.43 -14.81
CA ARG A 450 -4.18 -23.53 -14.93
C ARG A 450 -4.34 -24.45 -13.72
N PRO A 451 -4.99 -25.62 -13.87
CA PRO A 451 -5.19 -26.52 -12.75
C PRO A 451 -3.88 -27.20 -12.34
N GLU A 452 -3.65 -27.31 -11.04
CA GLU A 452 -2.61 -28.16 -10.47
C GLU A 452 -3.18 -29.55 -10.16
N GLY A 453 -2.72 -30.57 -10.89
CA GLY A 453 -3.13 -31.95 -10.71
C GLY A 453 -4.65 -32.19 -10.84
N LEU A 454 -5.16 -33.22 -10.17
CA LEU A 454 -6.58 -33.56 -10.17
C LEU A 454 -7.42 -32.60 -9.29
N ALA A 455 -6.84 -32.12 -8.18
CA ALA A 455 -7.50 -31.17 -7.29
C ALA A 455 -7.87 -29.87 -8.01
N GLY A 456 -6.95 -29.32 -8.82
CA GLY A 456 -7.22 -28.15 -9.66
C GLY A 456 -8.34 -28.35 -10.67
N ARG A 457 -8.38 -29.51 -11.32
CA ARG A 457 -9.43 -29.83 -12.30
C ARG A 457 -10.79 -29.94 -11.63
N MET A 458 -10.88 -30.68 -10.50
CA MET A 458 -12.12 -30.79 -9.74
C MET A 458 -12.61 -29.42 -9.26
N TYR A 459 -11.69 -28.58 -8.77
CA TYR A 459 -12.00 -27.20 -8.37
C TYR A 459 -12.63 -26.40 -9.51
N TRP A 460 -11.99 -26.37 -10.69
CA TRP A 460 -12.55 -25.68 -11.85
C TRP A 460 -13.95 -26.19 -12.22
N TYR A 461 -14.11 -27.51 -12.40
CA TYR A 461 -15.39 -28.08 -12.83
C TYR A 461 -16.51 -27.85 -11.81
N SER A 462 -16.21 -27.82 -10.51
CA SER A 462 -17.20 -27.47 -9.48
C SER A 462 -17.70 -26.02 -9.59
N LEU A 463 -16.90 -25.11 -10.18
CA LEU A 463 -17.22 -23.69 -10.31
C LEU A 463 -17.80 -23.31 -11.68
N VAL A 464 -17.67 -24.16 -12.69
CA VAL A 464 -18.20 -23.92 -14.06
C VAL A 464 -19.67 -23.46 -14.08
N PRO A 465 -20.61 -24.08 -13.32
CA PRO A 465 -22.00 -23.62 -13.30
C PRO A 465 -22.15 -22.17 -12.80
N PHE A 466 -21.32 -21.78 -11.84
CA PHE A 466 -21.30 -20.42 -11.31
C PHE A 466 -20.61 -19.45 -12.26
N HIS A 467 -19.55 -19.88 -12.94
CA HIS A 467 -18.86 -19.06 -13.96
C HIS A 467 -19.83 -18.58 -15.03
N PHE A 468 -20.69 -19.45 -15.55
CA PHE A 468 -21.68 -19.07 -16.56
C PHE A 468 -22.62 -17.95 -16.08
N VAL A 469 -23.05 -17.98 -14.81
CA VAL A 469 -23.94 -16.95 -14.24
C VAL A 469 -23.18 -15.66 -13.92
N ILE A 470 -22.01 -15.79 -13.28
CA ILE A 470 -21.21 -14.66 -12.80
C ILE A 470 -20.60 -13.90 -13.98
N PHE A 471 -19.90 -14.60 -14.87
CA PHE A 471 -19.13 -13.96 -15.94
C PHE A 471 -20.01 -13.40 -17.05
N LYS A 472 -21.11 -14.09 -17.39
CA LYS A 472 -22.09 -13.56 -18.35
C LYS A 472 -22.81 -12.34 -17.79
N GLY A 473 -23.26 -12.39 -16.54
CA GLY A 473 -23.91 -11.23 -15.93
C GLY A 473 -22.94 -10.07 -15.69
N MET A 474 -21.67 -10.34 -15.43
CA MET A 474 -20.64 -9.30 -15.25
C MET A 474 -20.37 -8.54 -16.55
N ILE A 475 -20.18 -9.24 -17.67
CA ILE A 475 -19.90 -8.57 -18.95
C ILE A 475 -21.08 -7.70 -19.43
N GLU A 476 -22.31 -8.20 -19.25
CA GLU A 476 -23.55 -7.46 -19.53
C GLU A 476 -23.64 -6.20 -18.67
N ASN A 477 -23.45 -6.34 -17.36
CA ASN A 477 -23.57 -5.22 -16.43
C ASN A 477 -22.44 -4.20 -16.58
N ILE A 478 -21.21 -4.60 -16.94
CA ILE A 478 -20.13 -3.65 -17.24
C ILE A 478 -20.49 -2.77 -18.44
N VAL A 479 -21.07 -3.37 -19.50
CA VAL A 479 -21.48 -2.64 -20.71
C VAL A 479 -22.72 -1.79 -20.47
N GLN A 480 -23.65 -2.22 -19.62
CA GLN A 480 -24.91 -1.49 -19.36
C GLN A 480 -24.81 -0.47 -18.21
N TYR A 481 -23.77 -0.54 -17.36
CA TYR A 481 -23.68 0.34 -16.21
C TYR A 481 -23.54 1.81 -16.63
N GLU A 482 -24.51 2.60 -16.20
CA GLU A 482 -24.50 4.06 -16.25
C GLU A 482 -24.18 4.55 -14.85
N ALA A 483 -23.18 5.44 -14.72
CA ALA A 483 -22.94 6.07 -13.44
C ALA A 483 -24.16 6.93 -13.10
N GLU A 484 -24.81 6.70 -11.96
CA GLU A 484 -25.80 7.64 -11.43
C GLU A 484 -25.15 9.03 -11.42
N GLN A 485 -25.73 9.97 -12.16
CA GLN A 485 -25.36 11.36 -12.05
C GLN A 485 -25.57 11.74 -10.59
N ALA A 486 -24.48 11.96 -9.86
CA ALA A 486 -24.54 12.58 -8.55
C ALA A 486 -25.44 13.82 -8.67
N GLU A 487 -26.49 13.88 -7.84
CA GLU A 487 -27.50 14.94 -7.83
C GLU A 487 -26.84 16.33 -7.69
N THR A 488 -26.43 16.91 -8.80
CA THR A 488 -26.40 18.37 -9.00
C THR A 488 -27.75 18.76 -9.58
N GLY A 489 -28.79 18.69 -8.75
CA GLY A 489 -30.17 18.89 -9.18
C GLY A 489 -31.12 19.11 -8.01
N GLY A 490 -30.81 20.06 -7.14
CA GLY A 490 -31.65 20.36 -5.97
C GLY A 490 -31.40 21.70 -5.33
N LEU A 491 -31.18 22.77 -6.13
CA LEU A 491 -31.26 24.15 -5.67
C LEU A 491 -31.57 25.05 -6.88
N HIS A 492 -32.80 24.96 -7.37
CA HIS A 492 -33.39 26.02 -8.17
C HIS A 492 -34.67 26.50 -7.52
N GLN A 493 -34.76 27.83 -7.40
CA GLN A 493 -35.91 28.64 -7.01
C GLN A 493 -36.17 28.80 -5.51
N LEU A 494 -35.40 29.69 -4.87
CA LEU A 494 -35.99 30.66 -3.96
C LEU A 494 -36.00 32.00 -4.69
N GLU A 495 -37.22 32.43 -4.99
CA GLU A 495 -37.58 33.65 -5.69
C GLU A 495 -36.91 34.88 -5.10
N THR A 496 -36.30 35.67 -5.98
CA THR A 496 -35.98 37.07 -5.74
C THR A 496 -37.29 37.86 -5.73
N GLN A 497 -37.85 38.12 -4.54
CA GLN A 497 -38.83 39.18 -4.37
C GLN A 497 -38.13 40.55 -4.38
N PRO A 498 -38.52 41.50 -5.24
CA PRO A 498 -38.00 42.85 -5.20
C PRO A 498 -38.73 43.64 -4.10
N HIS A 499 -38.01 44.01 -3.04
CA HIS A 499 -38.49 45.02 -2.10
C HIS A 499 -38.48 46.40 -2.78
N THR A 500 -39.65 46.79 -3.29
CA THR A 500 -40.00 48.19 -3.54
C THR A 500 -40.19 48.90 -2.19
N ARG A 501 -39.33 49.88 -1.91
CA ARG A 501 -39.61 50.92 -0.89
C ARG A 501 -40.47 52.01 -1.54
N PRO A 502 -41.60 52.41 -0.96
CA PRO A 502 -42.15 53.74 -1.21
C PRO A 502 -41.56 54.74 -0.20
N ALA A 503 -41.28 55.94 -0.70
CA ALA A 503 -40.88 57.08 0.09
C ALA A 503 -42.10 57.78 0.73
N SER A 504 -41.79 58.55 1.77
CA SER A 504 -42.51 59.69 2.37
C SER A 504 -43.85 59.45 3.08
N SER A 505 -43.79 59.50 4.41
CA SER A 505 -44.29 60.62 5.22
C SER A 505 -43.81 60.49 6.66
#